data_AF-A0A940ZEV6-F1
#
_entry.id   AF-A0A940ZEV6-F1
#
_cell.length_a   1.000
_cell.length_b   1.000
_cell.length_c   1.000
_cell.angle_alpha   90.00
_cell.angle_beta   90.00
_cell.angle_gamma   90.00
#
_symmetry.space_group_name_H-M   'P 1'
#
loop_
_entity.id
_entity.type
_entity.pdbx_description
1 polymer ?
#
loop_
_entity_poly.entity_id
_entity_poly.type
_entity_poly.pdbx_seq_one_letter_code
_entity_poly.pdbx_strand_id
1 'polypeptide(L)'
;STLCAARVPEDGIRDFVAVVNSYSGVTHNYSRNHDYNIWFTFIAEGPEALERALGEIRTKTGVSDIISMPAKRTFKINATFEL
;
A
#
# COMPACT_ATOMS: atom_id res chain seq x y z
N SER A 1 -5.64 -8.87 -4.42
CA SER A 1 -5.03 -7.89 -3.52
C SER A 1 -3.61 -7.63 -4.00
N THR A 2 -3.21 -6.37 -4.08
CA THR A 2 -1.89 -5.91 -4.54
C THR A 2 -1.14 -5.30 -3.35
N LEU A 3 0.13 -5.64 -3.19
CA LEU A 3 0.98 -4.98 -2.20
C LEU A 3 1.45 -3.65 -2.78
N CYS A 4 1.35 -2.58 -1.99
CA CYS A 4 1.85 -1.26 -2.33
C CYS A 4 2.85 -0.82 -1.28
N ALA A 5 3.86 -0.07 -1.70
CA ALA A 5 4.83 0.54 -0.79
C ALA A 5 5.08 1.98 -1.21
N ALA A 6 5.24 2.86 -0.23
CA ALA A 6 5.48 4.29 -0.45
C ALA A 6 6.68 4.77 0.36
N ARG A 7 7.42 5.73 -0.21
CA ARG A 7 8.48 6.47 0.49
C ARG A 7 7.91 7.81 0.96
N VAL A 8 7.59 7.88 2.24
CA VAL A 8 6.88 9.02 2.84
C VAL A 8 7.84 9.80 3.75
N PRO A 9 7.99 11.13 3.59
CA PRO A 9 8.72 11.96 4.55
C PRO A 9 8.15 11.79 5.97
N GLU A 10 9.01 11.77 7.00
CA GLU A 10 8.59 11.47 8.38
C GLU A 10 7.48 12.40 8.89
N ASP A 11 7.56 13.69 8.55
CA ASP A 11 6.57 14.71 8.88
C ASP A 11 5.22 14.51 8.18
N GLY A 12 5.22 13.87 7.01
CA GLY A 12 4.03 13.57 6.20
C GLY A 12 3.37 12.22 6.48
N ILE A 13 3.95 11.36 7.33
CA ILE A 13 3.45 9.98 7.55
C ILE A 13 2.00 9.97 8.02
N ARG A 14 1.65 10.84 8.98
CA ARG A 14 0.31 10.85 9.57
C ARG A 14 -0.77 11.15 8.54
N ASP A 15 -0.54 12.17 7.70
CA ASP A 15 -1.49 12.59 6.68
C ASP A 15 -1.58 11.58 5.54
N PHE A 16 -0.43 11.02 5.12
CA PHE A 16 -0.40 9.93 4.14
C PHE A 16 -1.22 8.72 4.61
N VAL A 17 -1.02 8.28 5.85
CA VAL A 17 -1.76 7.16 6.44
C VAL A 17 -3.25 7.46 6.54
N ALA A 18 -3.63 8.68 6.92
CA ALA A 18 -5.04 9.07 6.99
C ALA A 18 -5.72 8.99 5.61
N VAL A 19 -5.06 9.49 4.56
CA VAL A 19 -5.55 9.39 3.19
C VAL A 19 -5.65 7.93 2.76
N VAL A 20 -4.58 7.14 2.90
CA VAL A 20 -4.57 5.72 2.51
C VAL A 20 -5.68 4.94 3.21
N ASN A 21 -5.86 5.13 4.52
CA ASN A 21 -6.89 4.44 5.30
C ASN A 21 -8.33 4.86 4.95
N SER A 22 -8.52 5.96 4.23
CA SER A 22 -9.86 6.37 3.75
C SER A 22 -10.36 5.54 2.55
N TYR A 23 -9.48 4.80 1.88
CA TYR A 23 -9.84 3.96 0.74
C TYR A 23 -10.33 2.59 1.21
N SER A 24 -11.57 2.24 0.88
CA SER A 24 -12.19 0.94 1.25
C SER A 24 -11.45 -0.28 0.70
N GLY A 25 -10.67 -0.11 -0.37
CA GLY A 25 -9.82 -1.16 -0.92
C GLY A 25 -8.60 -1.48 -0.06
N VAL A 26 -8.22 -0.62 0.89
CA VAL A 26 -7.06 -0.85 1.76
C VAL A 26 -7.46 -1.76 2.92
N THR A 27 -6.84 -2.94 3.00
CA THR A 27 -7.15 -3.93 4.06
C THR A 27 -6.10 -4.03 5.16
N HIS A 28 -4.85 -3.67 4.86
CA HIS A 28 -3.77 -3.58 5.83
C HIS A 28 -2.90 -2.38 5.47
N ASN A 29 -2.39 -1.69 6.48
CA ASN A 29 -1.46 -0.58 6.34
C ASN A 29 -0.47 -0.61 7.50
N TYR A 30 0.83 -0.61 7.19
CA TYR A 30 1.89 -0.79 8.15
C TYR A 30 3.04 0.18 7.92
N SER A 31 3.61 0.69 9.00
CA SER A 31 4.94 1.27 8.98
C SER A 31 6.03 0.18 9.01
N ARG A 32 7.16 0.47 8.35
CA ARG A 32 8.35 -0.40 8.28
C ARG A 32 9.61 0.46 8.44
N ASN A 33 10.63 -0.11 9.08
CA ASN A 33 11.96 0.48 9.13
C ASN A 33 12.72 0.18 7.82
N HIS A 34 12.42 0.97 6.78
CA HIS A 34 12.98 0.85 5.44
C HIS A 34 12.70 2.16 4.65
N ASP A 35 13.45 2.47 3.59
CA ASP A 35 13.24 3.69 2.77
C ASP A 35 11.80 3.81 2.28
N TYR A 36 11.26 2.72 1.72
CA TYR A 36 9.81 2.55 1.61
C TYR A 36 9.26 2.24 3.00
N ASN A 37 8.86 3.28 3.71
CA ASN A 37 8.53 3.21 5.13
C ASN A 37 7.04 2.96 5.41
N ILE A 38 6.17 3.00 4.40
CA ILE A 38 4.74 2.66 4.51
C ILE A 38 4.37 1.59 3.49
N TRP A 39 3.72 0.53 3.97
CA TRP A 39 3.33 -0.65 3.17
C TRP A 39 1.86 -0.95 3.40
N PHE A 40 1.09 -1.07 2.33
CA PHE A 40 -0.34 -1.34 2.43
C PHE A 40 -0.80 -2.32 1.35
N THR A 41 -1.86 -3.09 1.64
CA THR A 41 -2.48 -3.98 0.66
C THR A 41 -3.76 -3.36 0.13
N PHE A 42 -3.90 -3.29 -1.20
CA PHE A 42 -5.04 -2.69 -1.88
C PHE A 42 -5.79 -3.73 -2.72
N ILE A 43 -7.10 -3.83 -2.52
CA ILE A 43 -8.03 -4.63 -3.33
C ILE A 43 -8.77 -3.67 -4.26
N ALA A 44 -8.68 -3.92 -5.56
CA ALA A 44 -9.37 -3.17 -6.60
C ALA A 44 -9.98 -4.15 -7.61
N GLU A 45 -10.97 -3.69 -8.36
CA GLU A 45 -11.65 -4.47 -9.41
C GLU A 45 -10.72 -4.85 -10.58
N GLY A 46 -9.62 -4.11 -10.76
CA GLY A 46 -8.61 -4.39 -11.76
C GLY A 46 -7.43 -3.42 -11.71
N PRO A 47 -6.42 -3.60 -12.58
CA PRO A 47 -5.21 -2.78 -12.60
C PRO A 47 -5.48 -1.29 -12.83
N GLU A 48 -6.42 -0.96 -13.71
CA GLU A 48 -6.77 0.45 -13.98
C GLU A 48 -7.42 1.13 -12.77
N ALA A 49 -8.31 0.42 -12.06
CA ALA A 49 -8.94 0.94 -10.85
C ALA A 49 -7.91 1.16 -9.74
N LEU A 50 -6.93 0.24 -9.62
CA LEU A 50 -5.81 0.40 -8.70
C LEU A 50 -4.97 1.64 -9.07
N GLU A 51 -4.55 1.78 -10.32
CA GLU A 51 -3.73 2.92 -10.74
C GLU A 51 -4.45 4.25 -10.61
N ARG A 52 -5.77 4.29 -10.85
CA ARG A 52 -6.59 5.48 -10.55
C ARG A 52 -6.54 5.84 -9.06
N ALA A 53 -6.80 4.86 -8.18
CA ALA A 53 -6.76 5.09 -6.74
C ALA A 53 -5.38 5.51 -6.24
N LEU A 54 -4.30 4.89 -6.75
CA LEU A 54 -2.93 5.29 -6.43
C LEU A 54 -2.61 6.69 -6.95
N GLY A 55 -3.08 7.05 -8.15
CA GLY A 55 -2.95 8.41 -8.68
C GLY A 55 -3.63 9.47 -7.80
N GLU A 56 -4.81 9.18 -7.28
CA GLU A 56 -5.49 10.05 -6.32
C GLU A 56 -4.72 10.16 -5.00
N ILE A 57 -4.21 9.04 -4.46
CA ILE A 57 -3.39 9.05 -3.22
C ILE A 57 -2.14 9.90 -3.43
N ARG A 58 -1.42 9.73 -4.55
CA ARG A 58 -0.25 10.57 -4.90
C ARG A 58 -0.63 12.06 -4.91
N THR A 59 -1.76 12.40 -5.51
CA THR A 59 -2.24 13.78 -5.63
C THR A 59 -2.62 14.38 -4.26
N LYS A 60 -3.38 13.63 -3.44
CA LYS A 60 -3.87 14.10 -2.14
C LYS A 60 -2.76 14.23 -1.09
N THR A 61 -1.73 13.40 -1.18
CA THR A 61 -0.65 13.33 -0.18
C THR A 61 0.63 14.05 -0.62
N GLY A 62 0.78 14.35 -1.92
CA GLY A 62 2.03 14.83 -2.49
C GLY A 62 3.14 13.78 -2.59
N VAL A 63 2.90 12.54 -2.15
CA VAL A 63 3.89 11.45 -2.22
C VAL A 63 3.80 10.77 -3.58
N SER A 64 4.74 11.07 -4.47
CA SER A 64 4.77 10.50 -5.83
C SER A 64 5.34 9.07 -5.87
N ASP A 65 6.28 8.75 -4.98
CA ASP A 65 6.97 7.46 -4.94
C ASP A 65 6.13 6.39 -4.24
N ILE A 66 5.17 5.84 -5.00
CA ILE A 66 4.31 4.71 -4.61
C ILE A 66 4.42 3.63 -5.67
N ILE A 67 4.88 2.45 -5.28
CA ILE A 67 5.04 1.27 -6.13
C ILE A 67 3.90 0.27 -5.90
N SER A 68 3.39 -0.32 -6.99
CA SER A 68 2.42 -1.42 -6.95
C SER A 68 3.11 -2.74 -7.32
N MET A 69 2.96 -3.74 -6.44
CA MET A 69 3.64 -5.05 -6.54
C MET A 69 2.58 -6.17 -6.56
N PRO A 70 1.94 -6.42 -7.70
CA PRO A 70 0.97 -7.49 -7.82
C PRO A 70 1.67 -8.86 -7.73
N ALA A 71 1.13 -9.78 -6.94
CA ALA A 71 1.65 -11.13 -6.88
C ALA A 71 1.50 -11.83 -8.24
N LYS A 72 2.62 -12.29 -8.81
CA LYS A 72 2.64 -13.04 -10.08
C LYS A 72 2.48 -14.54 -9.89
N ARG A 73 2.94 -15.06 -8.75
CA ARG A 73 2.86 -16.47 -8.39
C ARG A 73 2.75 -16.59 -6.88
N THR A 74 1.81 -17.40 -6.43
CA THR A 74 1.67 -17.78 -5.02
C THR A 74 2.41 -19.09 -4.79
N PHE A 75 3.29 -19.11 -3.80
CA PHE A 75 4.09 -20.31 -3.47
C PHE A 75 3.53 -21.08 -2.27
N LYS A 76 3.09 -20.37 -1.23
CA LYS A 76 2.52 -20.96 -0.01
C LYS A 76 1.55 -19.98 0.62
N ILE A 77 0.43 -20.50 1.11
CA ILE A 77 -0.55 -19.80 1.97
C ILE A 77 -0.83 -20.69 3.18
N ASN A 78 -1.36 -20.10 4.26
CA ASN A 78 -1.71 -20.82 5.50
C ASN A 78 -0.52 -21.60 6.10
N ALA A 79 0.63 -20.93 6.23
CA ALA A 79 1.77 -21.51 6.95
C ALA A 79 1.51 -21.48 8.45
N THR A 80 1.59 -22.65 9.09
CA THR A 80 1.53 -22.80 10.54
C THR A 80 2.96 -22.96 11.07
N PHE A 81 3.24 -22.31 12.19
CA PHE A 81 4.48 -22.49 12.96
C PHE A 81 4.09 -23.10 14.31
N GLU A 82 4.81 -24.13 14.74
CA GLU A 82 4.72 -24.61 16.12
C GLU A 82 5.43 -23.58 17.02
N LEU A 83 4.74 -23.15 18.08
CA LEU A 83 5.21 -22.15 19.04
C LEU A 83 5.89 -22.82 20.25
#